data_AF-A0A848VU11-F1
#
_entry.id   AF-A0A848VU11-F1
#
_cell.length_a   1.000
_cell.length_b   1.000
_cell.length_c   1.000
_cell.angle_alpha   90.00
_cell.angle_beta   90.00
_cell.angle_gamma   90.00
#
_symmetry.space_group_name_H-M   'P 1'
#
loop_
_entity.id
_entity.type
_entity.pdbx_description
1 polymer ?
#
loop_
_entity_poly.entity_id
_entity_poly.type
_entity_poly.pdbx_seq_one_letter_code
_entity_poly.pdbx_strand_id
1 'polypeptide(L)'
;MAPKPPFTDIDIKKQESGFYENNSLPIALISKSVMVALVIWALVFPANANSTLGSFNSYLLSLFNQFYIIIVGLFIFFLIAVAILPSGRKVMGVPGEAPEFSNFSWFSMMFGAGLGVGLMVFATAEPLGLWGSNPVTVAGEVEPQTEESLQSAYRYVFAHYGFHAWAIYVVTGLSLAYYAYTRDMPLTIRSALTPLFGRLMNGFLGHVVDVLGVVATILGVSVTIGFGVSQFIDGVYNITDMGWLMDIPEEGPPTPSKVGLIAGLVTIMALSIISAVSGVGRGVKYLSNLNLVLSLILLGTFVVFGSFLFALSTYGSAMVDYIINFFSLSFGAYGPQSADAFAAALPEAAKSLAGDLMAGATGPWGSYEGFVGGLTGAAAELDEETLKAVYAAGNDGRQFAWQAAWTTFYWAWWIAFSPFVGLFLARISKGRSVREFIVGCVFAPALVCFAWMTILGG
;
A
#
# COMPACT_ATOMS: atom_id res chain seq x y z
N MET A 1 8.76 -34.86 26.23
CA MET A 1 8.90 -33.60 27.02
C MET A 1 7.60 -32.82 26.87
N ALA A 2 6.97 -32.40 27.96
CA ALA A 2 5.88 -31.43 27.86
C ALA A 2 6.45 -30.14 27.25
N PRO A 3 5.75 -29.48 26.30
CA PRO A 3 6.23 -28.22 25.76
C PRO A 3 6.37 -27.21 26.90
N LYS A 4 7.51 -26.50 26.95
CA LYS A 4 7.72 -25.42 27.93
C LYS A 4 6.54 -24.42 27.82
N PRO A 5 6.00 -23.92 28.94
CA PRO A 5 4.94 -22.94 28.89
C PRO A 5 5.41 -21.71 28.09
N PRO A 6 4.57 -21.15 27.22
CA PRO A 6 4.94 -19.98 26.43
C PRO A 6 5.21 -18.77 27.34
N PHE A 7 6.16 -17.93 26.97
CA PHE A 7 6.46 -16.71 27.71
C PHE A 7 5.35 -15.66 27.51
N THR A 8 4.68 -15.29 28.59
CA THR A 8 3.55 -14.33 28.59
C THR A 8 3.81 -13.06 29.40
N ASP A 9 4.89 -13.02 30.19
CA ASP A 9 5.18 -11.96 31.16
C ASP A 9 5.80 -10.72 30.49
N ILE A 10 5.06 -10.08 29.59
CA ILE A 10 5.46 -8.80 28.99
C ILE A 10 5.25 -7.66 29.99
N ASP A 11 6.34 -6.99 30.34
CA ASP A 11 6.34 -5.80 31.21
C ASP A 11 6.78 -4.57 30.42
N ILE A 12 5.85 -3.63 30.21
CA ILE A 12 6.11 -2.35 29.55
C ILE A 12 5.94 -1.25 30.59
N LYS A 13 7.07 -0.73 31.07
CA LYS A 13 7.08 0.39 32.02
C LYS A 13 6.46 1.64 31.40
N LYS A 14 5.38 2.12 32.03
CA LYS A 14 4.67 3.35 31.69
C LYS A 14 4.99 4.42 32.74
N GLN A 15 4.90 5.69 32.34
CA GLN A 15 4.99 6.78 33.31
C GLN A 15 3.68 6.90 34.10
N GLU A 16 3.81 7.17 35.40
CA GLU A 16 2.68 7.28 36.33
C GLU A 16 2.01 8.66 36.30
N SER A 17 2.71 9.70 35.82
CA SER A 17 2.19 11.07 35.76
C SER A 17 2.93 11.93 34.73
N GLY A 18 2.41 13.13 34.47
CA GLY A 18 3.02 14.14 33.60
C GLY A 18 2.64 14.00 32.13
N PHE A 19 3.37 14.67 31.23
CA PHE A 19 3.04 14.71 29.80
C PHE A 19 3.00 13.32 29.12
N TYR A 20 3.79 12.37 29.62
CA TYR A 20 3.86 11.01 29.11
C TYR A 20 3.09 9.99 29.96
N GLU A 21 2.16 10.42 30.80
CA GLU A 21 1.31 9.53 31.60
C GLU A 21 0.73 8.39 30.74
N ASN A 22 0.73 7.17 31.28
CA ASN A 22 0.27 5.94 30.60
C ASN A 22 1.06 5.53 29.35
N ASN A 23 2.13 6.24 28.99
CA ASN A 23 3.01 5.95 27.87
C ASN A 23 4.39 5.47 28.35
N SER A 24 5.05 4.66 27.52
CA SER A 24 6.44 4.28 27.79
C SER A 24 7.38 5.39 27.33
N LEU A 25 8.06 6.03 28.29
CA LEU A 25 8.92 7.18 28.03
C LEU A 25 10.02 6.91 26.99
N PRO A 26 10.78 5.80 27.02
CA PRO A 26 11.79 5.53 26.02
C PRO A 26 11.21 5.45 24.61
N ILE A 27 10.07 4.76 24.46
CA ILE A 27 9.42 4.55 23.16
C ILE A 27 8.90 5.88 22.61
N ALA A 28 8.20 6.65 23.46
CA ALA A 28 7.63 7.94 23.08
C ALA A 28 8.72 8.96 22.71
N LEU A 29 9.77 9.08 23.51
CA LEU A 29 10.85 10.04 23.26
C LEU A 29 11.66 9.69 22.01
N ILE A 30 12.05 8.42 21.85
CA ILE A 30 12.86 8.01 20.69
C ILE A 30 12.04 8.19 19.41
N SER A 31 10.80 7.71 19.37
CA SER A 31 9.95 7.83 18.17
C SER A 31 9.71 9.30 17.82
N LYS A 32 9.39 10.13 18.80
CA LYS A 32 9.18 11.58 18.60
C LYS A 32 10.45 12.26 18.11
N SER A 33 11.60 11.95 18.70
CA SER A 33 12.88 12.57 18.33
C SER A 33 13.29 12.19 16.91
N VAL A 34 13.16 10.92 16.53
CA VAL A 34 13.45 10.43 15.16
C VAL A 34 12.54 11.14 14.15
N MET A 35 11.24 11.21 14.40
CA MET A 35 10.30 11.87 13.48
C MET A 35 10.57 13.36 13.36
N VAL A 36 10.81 14.06 14.47
CA VAL A 36 11.12 15.50 14.46
C VAL A 36 12.43 15.76 13.70
N ALA A 37 13.47 14.97 13.92
CA ALA A 37 14.73 15.11 13.21
C ALA A 37 14.56 14.90 11.69
N LEU A 38 13.82 13.88 11.28
CA LEU A 38 13.54 13.59 9.87
C LEU A 38 12.76 14.73 9.21
N VAL A 39 11.73 15.26 9.88
CA VAL A 39 10.94 16.39 9.38
C VAL A 39 11.77 17.66 9.28
N ILE A 40 12.57 17.99 10.31
CA ILE A 40 13.45 19.17 10.29
C ILE A 40 14.46 19.05 9.14
N TRP A 41 15.07 17.88 8.95
CA TRP A 41 16.01 17.66 7.85
C TRP A 41 15.35 17.89 6.48
N ALA A 42 14.17 17.29 6.25
CA ALA A 42 13.45 17.47 5.00
C ALA A 42 12.99 18.92 4.76
N LEU A 43 12.65 19.66 5.81
CA LEU A 43 12.23 21.07 5.73
C LEU A 43 13.40 22.02 5.47
N VAL A 44 14.54 21.81 6.14
CA VAL A 44 15.70 22.71 6.04
C VAL A 44 16.52 22.43 4.78
N PHE A 45 16.63 21.17 4.36
CA PHE A 45 17.45 20.76 3.22
C PHE A 45 16.67 19.89 2.22
N PRO A 46 15.61 20.43 1.58
CA PRO A 46 14.66 19.65 0.77
C PRO A 46 15.31 18.94 -0.42
N ALA A 47 16.23 19.60 -1.15
CA ALA A 47 16.90 19.00 -2.31
C ALA A 47 17.81 17.83 -1.89
N ASN A 48 18.56 17.99 -0.80
CA ASN A 48 19.40 16.93 -0.25
C ASN A 48 18.56 15.77 0.28
N ALA A 49 17.48 16.06 1.01
CA ALA A 49 16.57 15.03 1.51
C ALA A 49 15.95 14.23 0.37
N ASN A 50 15.45 14.90 -0.67
CA ASN A 50 14.86 14.23 -1.83
C ASN A 50 15.87 13.32 -2.56
N SER A 51 17.07 13.84 -2.84
CA SER A 51 18.12 13.05 -3.50
C SER A 51 18.57 11.85 -2.64
N THR A 52 18.74 12.05 -1.33
CA THR A 52 19.20 10.99 -0.42
C THR A 52 18.14 9.91 -0.23
N LEU A 53 16.89 10.30 0.06
CA LEU A 53 15.77 9.37 0.24
C LEU A 53 15.45 8.64 -1.07
N GLY A 54 15.49 9.34 -2.21
CA GLY A 54 15.32 8.74 -3.53
C GLY A 54 16.39 7.69 -3.83
N SER A 55 17.67 8.02 -3.60
CA SER A 55 18.77 7.07 -3.80
C SER A 55 18.66 5.85 -2.89
N PHE A 56 18.29 6.06 -1.62
CA PHE A 56 18.08 4.96 -0.68
C PHE A 56 16.88 4.09 -1.07
N ASN A 57 15.80 4.70 -1.56
CA ASN A 57 14.64 3.98 -2.08
C ASN A 57 15.02 3.11 -3.29
N SER A 58 15.68 3.66 -4.31
CA SER A 58 16.13 2.90 -5.48
C SER A 58 17.08 1.75 -5.09
N TYR A 59 18.00 2.00 -4.15
CA TYR A 59 18.89 0.97 -3.63
C TYR A 59 18.12 -0.16 -2.94
N LEU A 60 17.20 0.17 -2.03
CA LEU A 60 16.38 -0.83 -1.35
C LEU A 60 15.54 -1.65 -2.32
N LEU A 61 14.93 -1.01 -3.33
CA LEU A 61 14.14 -1.71 -4.34
C LEU A 61 15.00 -2.68 -5.17
N SER A 62 16.24 -2.30 -5.52
CA SER A 62 17.16 -3.19 -6.23
C SER A 62 17.50 -4.49 -5.48
N LEU A 63 17.44 -4.46 -4.14
CA LEU A 63 17.73 -5.62 -3.29
C LEU A 63 16.47 -6.38 -2.86
N PHE A 64 15.41 -5.66 -2.49
CA PHE A 64 14.26 -6.23 -1.80
C PHE A 64 13.02 -6.38 -2.69
N ASN A 65 13.01 -5.95 -3.95
CA ASN A 65 11.84 -6.12 -4.83
C ASN A 65 11.33 -7.56 -4.83
N GLN A 66 12.22 -8.53 -5.13
CA GLN A 66 11.83 -9.94 -5.14
C GLN A 66 11.36 -10.45 -3.77
N PHE A 67 12.00 -9.99 -2.70
CA PHE A 67 11.57 -10.31 -1.34
C PHE A 67 10.14 -9.83 -1.07
N TYR A 68 9.79 -8.59 -1.44
CA TYR A 68 8.46 -8.05 -1.25
C TYR A 68 7.38 -8.85 -2.00
N ILE A 69 7.64 -9.20 -3.27
CA ILE A 69 6.69 -10.01 -4.05
C ILE A 69 6.46 -11.37 -3.38
N ILE A 70 7.55 -12.09 -3.10
CA ILE A 70 7.47 -13.45 -2.56
C ILE A 70 6.86 -13.45 -1.16
N ILE A 71 7.24 -12.51 -0.27
CA ILE A 71 6.74 -12.51 1.11
C ILE A 71 5.24 -12.22 1.19
N VAL A 72 4.72 -11.33 0.34
CA VAL A 72 3.29 -11.04 0.30
C VAL A 72 2.51 -12.22 -0.29
N GLY A 73 3.04 -12.88 -1.32
CA GLY A 73 2.52 -14.17 -1.78
C GLY A 73 2.49 -15.20 -0.65
N LEU A 74 3.58 -15.35 0.11
CA LEU A 74 3.63 -16.26 1.24
C LEU A 74 2.61 -15.92 2.34
N PHE A 75 2.34 -14.65 2.62
CA PHE A 75 1.33 -14.26 3.60
C PHE A 75 -0.07 -14.78 3.24
N ILE A 76 -0.52 -14.60 2.00
CA ILE A 76 -1.87 -15.05 1.62
C ILE A 76 -1.98 -16.59 1.61
N PHE A 77 -0.97 -17.30 1.11
CA PHE A 77 -0.95 -18.76 1.15
C PHE A 77 -0.84 -19.31 2.57
N PHE A 78 -0.08 -18.65 3.45
CA PHE A 78 -0.03 -18.97 4.87
C PHE A 78 -1.40 -18.84 5.53
N LEU A 79 -2.12 -17.74 5.27
CA LEU A 79 -3.46 -17.52 5.81
C LEU A 79 -4.46 -18.55 5.30
N ILE A 80 -4.43 -18.89 4.00
CA ILE A 80 -5.26 -19.95 3.42
C ILE A 80 -5.00 -21.28 4.14
N ALA A 81 -3.72 -21.65 4.32
CA ALA A 81 -3.35 -22.88 5.03
C ALA A 81 -3.87 -22.87 6.47
N VAL A 82 -3.65 -21.79 7.23
CA VAL A 82 -4.11 -21.66 8.62
C VAL A 82 -5.64 -21.73 8.73
N ALA A 83 -6.37 -21.14 7.78
CA ALA A 83 -7.83 -21.14 7.75
C ALA A 83 -8.39 -22.55 7.50
N ILE A 84 -7.79 -23.34 6.61
CA ILE A 84 -8.23 -24.70 6.29
C ILE A 84 -7.88 -25.67 7.43
N LEU A 85 -6.67 -25.55 8.00
CA LEU A 85 -6.17 -26.43 9.05
C LEU A 85 -7.03 -26.37 10.35
N PRO A 86 -6.91 -27.38 11.24
CA PRO A 86 -7.63 -27.39 12.52
C PRO A 86 -7.37 -26.17 13.40
N SER A 87 -6.21 -25.51 13.24
CA SER A 87 -5.89 -24.23 13.86
C SER A 87 -6.93 -23.14 13.57
N GLY A 88 -7.54 -23.15 12.38
CA GLY A 88 -8.58 -22.20 11.98
C GLY A 88 -9.83 -22.27 12.85
N ARG A 89 -10.10 -23.39 13.54
CA ARG A 89 -11.27 -23.52 14.43
C ARG A 89 -11.05 -22.91 15.82
N LYS A 90 -9.82 -22.52 16.17
CA LYS A 90 -9.52 -21.94 17.48
C LYS A 90 -10.14 -20.56 17.61
N VAL A 91 -10.72 -20.28 18.77
CA VAL A 91 -11.29 -18.97 19.11
C VAL A 91 -10.19 -18.05 19.63
N MET A 92 -10.16 -16.81 19.14
CA MET A 92 -9.28 -15.75 19.61
C MET A 92 -9.90 -15.07 20.83
N GLY A 93 -9.81 -15.76 21.96
CA GLY A 93 -10.40 -15.37 23.24
C GLY A 93 -10.34 -16.51 24.24
N VAL A 94 -11.07 -16.37 25.33
CA VAL A 94 -11.25 -17.46 26.29
C VAL A 94 -12.14 -18.55 25.65
N PRO A 95 -11.89 -19.86 25.88
CA PRO A 95 -12.77 -20.91 25.37
C PRO A 95 -14.23 -20.68 25.77
N GLY A 96 -15.13 -20.63 24.78
CA GLY A 96 -16.56 -20.37 25.00
C GLY A 96 -16.97 -18.88 25.00
N GLU A 97 -16.02 -17.96 24.85
CA GLU A 97 -16.30 -16.54 24.68
C GLU A 97 -16.96 -16.28 23.32
N ALA A 98 -18.13 -15.62 23.33
CA ALA A 98 -18.85 -15.23 22.12
C ALA A 98 -18.20 -13.99 21.47
N PRO A 99 -18.39 -13.77 20.15
CA PRO A 99 -17.94 -12.55 19.49
C PRO A 99 -18.51 -11.29 20.16
N GLU A 100 -17.63 -10.31 20.43
CA GLU A 100 -18.03 -9.03 21.04
C GLU A 100 -19.00 -8.24 20.16
N PHE A 101 -18.83 -8.35 18.83
CA PHE A 101 -19.65 -7.69 17.83
C PHE A 101 -20.36 -8.70 16.94
N SER A 102 -21.62 -8.41 16.60
CA SER A 102 -22.38 -9.18 15.60
C SER A 102 -21.67 -9.18 14.24
N ASN A 103 -21.94 -10.18 13.41
CA ASN A 103 -21.33 -10.30 12.08
C ASN A 103 -21.57 -9.06 11.21
N PHE A 104 -22.77 -8.48 11.27
CA PHE A 104 -23.11 -7.27 10.53
C PHE A 104 -22.33 -6.05 11.04
N SER A 105 -22.25 -5.86 12.36
CA SER A 105 -21.49 -4.75 12.96
C SER A 105 -20.00 -4.87 12.65
N TRP A 106 -19.46 -6.08 12.76
CA TRP A 106 -18.06 -6.39 12.43
C TRP A 106 -17.72 -6.10 10.97
N PHE A 107 -18.55 -6.57 10.03
CA PHE A 107 -18.40 -6.26 8.61
C PHE A 107 -18.47 -4.74 8.34
N SER A 108 -19.45 -4.06 8.95
CA SER A 108 -19.63 -2.62 8.79
C SER A 108 -18.42 -1.82 9.29
N MET A 109 -17.79 -2.25 10.39
CA MET A 109 -16.57 -1.63 10.91
C MET A 109 -15.38 -1.83 9.98
N MET A 110 -15.22 -3.02 9.38
CA MET A 110 -14.17 -3.25 8.37
C MET A 110 -14.40 -2.42 7.11
N PHE A 111 -15.64 -2.33 6.65
CA PHE A 111 -16.03 -1.49 5.52
C PHE A 111 -15.70 -0.02 5.78
N GLY A 112 -16.14 0.52 6.93
CA GLY A 112 -15.89 1.90 7.31
C GLY A 112 -14.39 2.23 7.46
N ALA A 113 -13.58 1.26 7.91
CA ALA A 113 -12.13 1.43 8.02
C ALA A 113 -11.39 1.28 6.68
N GLY A 114 -11.94 0.52 5.73
CA GLY A 114 -11.36 0.31 4.40
C GLY A 114 -11.54 1.49 3.44
N LEU A 115 -12.60 2.29 3.64
CA LEU A 115 -12.88 3.51 2.85
C LEU A 115 -12.00 4.69 3.32
N GLY A 116 -10.71 4.63 3.01
CA GLY A 116 -9.74 5.70 3.28
C GLY A 116 -9.47 6.59 2.08
N VAL A 117 -8.75 7.69 2.32
CA VAL A 117 -8.25 8.61 1.27
C VAL A 117 -7.47 7.87 0.19
N GLY A 118 -6.64 6.89 0.57
CA GLY A 118 -5.89 6.10 -0.40
C GLY A 118 -6.78 5.41 -1.43
N LEU A 119 -7.92 4.87 -1.02
CA LEU A 119 -8.88 4.27 -1.95
C LEU A 119 -9.56 5.34 -2.82
N MET A 120 -9.87 6.53 -2.28
CA MET A 120 -10.50 7.60 -3.07
C MET A 120 -9.58 8.19 -4.15
N VAL A 121 -8.27 8.28 -3.89
CA VAL A 121 -7.29 8.81 -4.85
C VAL A 121 -6.97 7.78 -5.92
N PHE A 122 -6.62 6.57 -5.50
CA PHE A 122 -6.14 5.54 -6.42
C PHE A 122 -7.27 4.82 -7.16
N ALA A 123 -8.53 4.95 -6.73
CA ALA A 123 -9.67 4.37 -7.44
C ALA A 123 -9.82 4.83 -8.88
N THR A 124 -9.37 6.04 -9.20
CA THR A 124 -9.34 6.55 -10.58
C THR A 124 -7.93 6.52 -11.14
N ALA A 125 -6.94 6.94 -10.35
CA ALA A 125 -5.56 7.08 -10.82
C ALA A 125 -4.90 5.75 -11.18
N GLU A 126 -5.12 4.69 -10.41
CA GLU A 126 -4.46 3.41 -10.66
C GLU A 126 -5.04 2.68 -11.87
N PRO A 127 -6.36 2.48 -12.04
CA PRO A 127 -6.88 1.85 -13.26
C PRO A 127 -6.42 2.55 -14.53
N LEU A 128 -6.42 3.89 -14.55
CA LEU A 128 -5.92 4.67 -15.68
C LEU A 128 -4.40 4.50 -15.89
N GLY A 129 -3.62 4.54 -14.80
CA GLY A 129 -2.17 4.33 -14.86
C GLY A 129 -1.81 2.94 -15.38
N LEU A 130 -2.53 1.91 -14.92
CA LEU A 130 -2.31 0.51 -15.28
C LEU A 130 -2.85 0.15 -16.66
N TRP A 131 -3.82 0.89 -17.16
CA TRP A 131 -4.26 0.82 -18.56
C TRP A 131 -3.19 1.32 -19.52
N GLY A 132 -2.42 2.34 -19.10
CA GLY A 132 -1.27 2.84 -19.86
C GLY A 132 0.02 2.06 -19.67
N SER A 133 0.25 1.46 -18.50
CA SER A 133 1.44 0.65 -18.25
C SER A 133 1.21 -0.41 -17.17
N ASN A 134 1.33 -1.66 -17.59
CA ASN A 134 1.35 -2.87 -16.78
C ASN A 134 2.32 -3.91 -17.39
N PRO A 135 2.69 -4.99 -16.68
CA PRO A 135 3.62 -6.03 -17.13
C PRO A 135 3.32 -6.60 -18.52
N VAL A 136 2.05 -6.75 -18.89
CA VAL A 136 1.67 -7.29 -20.21
C VAL A 136 1.95 -6.25 -21.29
N THR A 137 1.65 -4.97 -21.03
CA THR A 137 1.93 -3.88 -21.98
C THR A 137 3.42 -3.55 -22.11
N VAL A 138 4.18 -3.53 -21.01
CA VAL A 138 5.63 -3.24 -21.05
C VAL A 138 6.43 -4.42 -21.62
N ALA A 139 5.86 -5.63 -21.62
CA ALA A 139 6.37 -6.77 -22.38
C ALA A 139 6.16 -6.65 -23.90
N GLY A 140 5.27 -5.76 -24.35
CA GLY A 140 4.84 -5.68 -25.74
C GLY A 140 3.89 -6.80 -26.16
N GLU A 141 3.25 -7.47 -25.20
CA GLU A 141 2.24 -8.50 -25.49
C GLU A 141 0.91 -7.88 -25.92
N VAL A 142 0.57 -6.70 -25.39
CA VAL A 142 -0.65 -5.95 -25.69
C VAL A 142 -0.32 -4.46 -25.75
N GLU A 143 -0.92 -3.75 -26.70
CA GLU A 143 -0.74 -2.29 -26.80
C GLU A 143 -1.42 -1.55 -25.63
N PRO A 144 -0.74 -0.55 -25.02
CA PRO A 144 -1.30 0.21 -23.91
C PRO A 144 -2.49 1.06 -24.33
N GLN A 145 -3.36 1.39 -23.38
CA GLN A 145 -4.54 2.23 -23.59
C GLN A 145 -5.52 1.71 -24.67
N THR A 146 -5.58 0.38 -24.82
CA THR A 146 -6.52 -0.32 -25.72
C THR A 146 -7.55 -1.12 -24.93
N GLU A 147 -8.67 -1.48 -25.56
CA GLU A 147 -9.70 -2.33 -24.93
C GLU A 147 -9.11 -3.67 -24.43
N GLU A 148 -8.18 -4.25 -25.19
CA GLU A 148 -7.50 -5.51 -24.83
C GLU A 148 -6.67 -5.37 -23.55
N SER A 149 -6.01 -4.23 -23.35
CA SER A 149 -5.19 -3.97 -22.15
C SER A 149 -6.00 -3.72 -20.87
N LEU A 150 -7.33 -3.54 -20.96
CA LEU A 150 -8.19 -3.33 -19.77
C LEU A 150 -8.16 -4.54 -18.83
N GLN A 151 -8.17 -5.76 -19.39
CA GLN A 151 -8.16 -6.97 -18.58
C GLN A 151 -6.87 -7.07 -17.76
N SER A 152 -5.71 -6.85 -18.39
CA SER A 152 -4.42 -6.87 -17.69
C SER A 152 -4.26 -5.69 -16.73
N ALA A 153 -4.82 -4.51 -17.02
CA ALA A 153 -4.83 -3.39 -16.08
C ALA A 153 -5.53 -3.77 -14.76
N TYR A 154 -6.77 -4.25 -14.85
CA TYR A 154 -7.55 -4.62 -13.67
C TYR A 154 -7.02 -5.86 -12.93
N ARG A 155 -6.29 -6.75 -13.61
CA ARG A 155 -5.52 -7.84 -12.95
C ARG A 155 -4.62 -7.30 -11.86
N TYR A 156 -3.87 -6.24 -12.16
CA TYR A 156 -2.91 -5.63 -11.23
C TYR A 156 -3.59 -4.69 -10.23
N VAL A 157 -4.64 -3.95 -10.62
CA VAL A 157 -5.50 -3.22 -9.66
C VAL A 157 -6.00 -4.18 -8.57
N PHE A 158 -6.51 -5.35 -8.96
CA PHE A 158 -7.03 -6.33 -8.01
C PHE A 158 -5.93 -7.01 -7.20
N ALA A 159 -4.71 -7.13 -7.75
CA ALA A 159 -3.56 -7.55 -6.95
C ALA A 159 -3.27 -6.53 -5.85
N HIS A 160 -3.15 -5.24 -6.19
CA HIS A 160 -2.69 -4.19 -5.27
C HIS A 160 -3.71 -3.80 -4.20
N TYR A 161 -5.01 -3.98 -4.43
CA TYR A 161 -6.08 -3.63 -3.48
C TYR A 161 -6.95 -4.81 -3.02
N GLY A 162 -6.60 -6.02 -3.47
CA GLY A 162 -7.34 -7.24 -3.16
C GLY A 162 -6.73 -8.10 -2.09
N PHE A 163 -6.85 -9.42 -2.26
CA PHE A 163 -6.49 -10.40 -1.25
C PHE A 163 -5.03 -10.31 -0.79
N HIS A 164 -4.09 -9.96 -1.68
CA HIS A 164 -2.68 -9.81 -1.33
C HIS A 164 -2.45 -8.66 -0.34
N ALA A 165 -3.06 -7.49 -0.59
CA ALA A 165 -2.97 -6.34 0.31
C ALA A 165 -3.58 -6.63 1.68
N TRP A 166 -4.79 -7.19 1.70
CA TRP A 166 -5.46 -7.51 2.96
C TRP A 166 -4.78 -8.65 3.73
N ALA A 167 -4.08 -9.58 3.06
CA ALA A 167 -3.31 -10.61 3.73
C ALA A 167 -2.24 -10.04 4.68
N ILE A 168 -1.59 -8.95 4.31
CA ILE A 168 -0.57 -8.27 5.12
C ILE A 168 -1.17 -7.82 6.47
N TYR A 169 -2.35 -7.21 6.41
CA TYR A 169 -3.08 -6.76 7.59
C TYR A 169 -3.60 -7.91 8.43
N VAL A 170 -4.10 -8.96 7.79
CA VAL A 170 -4.66 -10.12 8.48
C VAL A 170 -3.57 -10.94 9.16
N VAL A 171 -2.38 -11.11 8.57
CA VAL A 171 -1.24 -11.75 9.26
C VAL A 171 -0.87 -10.98 10.53
N THR A 172 -0.77 -9.66 10.42
CA THR A 172 -0.42 -8.79 11.54
C THR A 172 -1.51 -8.81 12.62
N GLY A 173 -2.77 -8.63 12.22
CA GLY A 173 -3.92 -8.62 13.12
C GLY A 173 -4.20 -9.96 13.77
N LEU A 174 -4.04 -11.07 13.04
CA LEU A 174 -4.18 -12.43 13.58
C LEU A 174 -3.14 -12.67 14.68
N SER A 175 -1.90 -12.26 14.44
CA SER A 175 -0.83 -12.36 15.41
C SER A 175 -1.18 -11.58 16.67
N LEU A 176 -1.55 -10.30 16.53
CA LEU A 176 -1.94 -9.45 17.65
C LEU A 176 -3.15 -9.99 18.43
N ALA A 177 -4.22 -10.37 17.73
CA ALA A 177 -5.46 -10.87 18.33
C ALA A 177 -5.23 -12.16 19.12
N TYR A 178 -4.45 -13.09 18.56
CA TYR A 178 -4.18 -14.37 19.21
C TYR A 178 -3.40 -14.19 20.53
N TYR A 179 -2.33 -13.40 20.54
CA TYR A 179 -1.57 -13.17 21.78
C TYR A 179 -2.35 -12.34 22.79
N ALA A 180 -3.07 -11.31 22.35
CA ALA A 180 -3.81 -10.47 23.27
C ALA A 180 -4.99 -11.18 23.92
N TYR A 181 -5.80 -11.91 23.14
CA TYR A 181 -7.05 -12.46 23.66
C TYR A 181 -6.96 -13.91 24.11
N THR A 182 -6.09 -14.72 23.49
CA THR A 182 -5.90 -16.12 23.91
C THR A 182 -4.84 -16.27 25.01
N ARG A 183 -3.92 -15.31 25.14
CA ARG A 183 -2.83 -15.35 26.13
C ARG A 183 -2.80 -14.20 27.12
N ASP A 184 -3.83 -13.34 27.11
CA ASP A 184 -3.96 -12.20 28.02
C ASP A 184 -2.72 -11.28 28.02
N MET A 185 -2.17 -11.03 26.83
CA MET A 185 -0.97 -10.22 26.66
C MET A 185 -1.32 -8.79 26.20
N PRO A 186 -0.46 -7.79 26.45
CA PRO A 186 -0.67 -6.44 25.93
C PRO A 186 -0.80 -6.45 24.41
N LEU A 187 -1.76 -5.70 23.87
CA LEU A 187 -2.02 -5.61 22.43
C LEU A 187 -0.98 -4.71 21.74
N THR A 188 0.24 -5.24 21.59
CA THR A 188 1.43 -4.57 21.04
C THR A 188 2.19 -5.49 20.09
N ILE A 189 2.95 -4.92 19.15
CA ILE A 189 3.71 -5.71 18.16
C ILE A 189 4.75 -6.59 18.86
N ARG A 190 5.42 -6.10 19.92
CA ARG A 190 6.36 -6.92 20.69
C ARG A 190 5.73 -8.18 21.28
N SER A 191 4.45 -8.15 21.66
CA SER A 191 3.75 -9.32 22.21
C SER A 191 3.63 -10.42 21.17
N ALA A 192 3.46 -10.08 19.89
CA ALA A 192 3.41 -11.05 18.81
C ALA A 192 4.77 -11.73 18.55
N LEU A 193 5.88 -11.11 18.98
CA LEU A 193 7.25 -11.59 18.78
C LEU A 193 7.83 -12.37 19.97
N THR A 194 7.11 -12.46 21.09
CA THR A 194 7.54 -13.25 22.27
C THR A 194 7.81 -14.73 22.01
N PRO A 195 7.16 -15.44 21.06
CA PRO A 195 7.51 -16.83 20.79
C PRO A 195 8.92 -17.01 20.25
N LEU A 196 9.45 -15.98 19.58
CA LEU A 196 10.77 -16.01 18.96
C LEU A 196 11.85 -15.51 19.94
N PHE A 197 11.55 -14.44 20.69
CA PHE A 197 12.56 -13.74 21.49
C PHE A 197 12.35 -13.83 23.01
N GLY A 198 11.19 -14.34 23.47
CA GLY A 198 10.85 -14.51 24.87
C GLY A 198 11.07 -13.24 25.71
N ARG A 199 11.83 -13.39 26.80
CA ARG A 199 12.11 -12.30 27.76
C ARG A 199 12.87 -11.11 27.16
N LEU A 200 13.54 -11.26 26.01
CA LEU A 200 14.23 -10.15 25.34
C LEU A 200 13.26 -9.03 24.93
N MET A 201 11.97 -9.34 24.77
CA MET A 201 10.92 -8.36 24.48
C MET A 201 10.62 -7.38 25.63
N ASN A 202 11.08 -7.66 26.86
CA ASN A 202 10.99 -6.71 27.98
C ASN A 202 12.18 -5.73 28.01
N GLY A 203 13.20 -5.94 27.18
CA GLY A 203 14.41 -5.12 27.15
C GLY A 203 14.47 -4.21 25.93
N PHE A 204 15.72 -3.85 25.58
CA PHE A 204 16.05 -2.98 24.45
C PHE A 204 15.43 -3.44 23.13
N LEU A 205 15.45 -4.75 22.84
CA LEU A 205 14.90 -5.29 21.60
C LEU A 205 13.40 -5.00 21.46
N GLY A 206 12.63 -5.12 22.55
CA GLY A 206 11.21 -4.76 22.54
C GLY A 206 10.99 -3.26 22.29
N HIS A 207 11.84 -2.39 22.85
CA HIS A 207 11.78 -0.95 22.55
C HIS A 207 12.04 -0.66 21.08
N VAL A 208 13.02 -1.31 20.45
CA VAL A 208 13.30 -1.16 19.01
C VAL A 208 12.07 -1.57 18.18
N VAL A 209 11.46 -2.72 18.48
CA VAL A 209 10.27 -3.20 17.77
C VAL A 209 9.12 -2.19 17.84
N ASP A 210 8.81 -1.68 19.03
CA ASP A 210 7.70 -0.73 19.18
C ASP A 210 8.02 0.63 18.55
N VAL A 211 9.25 1.13 18.67
CA VAL A 211 9.68 2.38 17.99
C VAL A 211 9.56 2.24 16.48
N LEU A 212 10.02 1.12 15.91
CA LEU A 212 9.86 0.86 14.47
C LEU A 212 8.38 0.80 14.07
N GLY A 213 7.54 0.15 14.89
CA GLY A 213 6.09 0.12 14.66
C GLY A 213 5.45 1.51 14.66
N VAL A 214 5.83 2.37 15.61
CA VAL A 214 5.34 3.77 15.68
C VAL A 214 5.82 4.59 14.50
N VAL A 215 7.13 4.57 14.19
CA VAL A 215 7.71 5.33 13.08
C VAL A 215 7.14 4.87 11.74
N ALA A 216 7.06 3.56 11.49
CA ALA A 216 6.48 3.01 10.27
C ALA A 216 5.02 3.42 10.09
N THR A 217 4.23 3.38 11.17
CA THR A 217 2.84 3.82 11.15
C THR A 217 2.72 5.30 10.81
N ILE A 218 3.54 6.16 11.44
CA ILE A 218 3.51 7.61 11.17
C ILE A 218 3.88 7.90 9.72
N LEU A 219 4.94 7.27 9.19
CA LEU A 219 5.35 7.44 7.80
C LEU A 219 4.27 6.93 6.82
N GLY A 220 3.68 5.76 7.08
CA GLY A 220 2.60 5.20 6.27
C GLY A 220 1.34 6.07 6.24
N VAL A 221 0.95 6.64 7.39
CA VAL A 221 -0.17 7.59 7.48
C VAL A 221 0.15 8.90 6.76
N SER A 222 1.40 9.35 6.80
CA SER A 222 1.82 10.62 6.18
C SER A 222 1.62 10.63 4.67
N VAL A 223 1.82 9.49 4.00
CA VAL A 223 1.55 9.33 2.55
C VAL A 223 0.07 9.59 2.25
N THR A 224 -0.82 8.95 3.00
CA THR A 224 -2.28 9.10 2.86
C THR A 224 -2.72 10.55 3.11
N ILE A 225 -2.14 11.23 4.10
CA ILE A 225 -2.42 12.65 4.36
C ILE A 225 -1.93 13.51 3.20
N GLY A 226 -0.74 13.26 2.67
CA GLY A 226 -0.19 14.02 1.54
C GLY A 226 -1.09 13.95 0.29
N PHE A 227 -1.52 12.74 -0.09
CA PHE A 227 -2.46 12.57 -1.19
C PHE A 227 -3.83 13.18 -0.90
N GLY A 228 -4.33 13.07 0.34
CA GLY A 228 -5.61 13.64 0.73
C GLY A 228 -5.65 15.16 0.69
N VAL A 229 -4.57 15.81 1.13
CA VAL A 229 -4.43 17.26 1.02
C VAL A 229 -4.33 17.67 -0.45
N SER A 230 -3.56 16.94 -1.26
CA SER A 230 -3.43 17.21 -2.70
C SER A 230 -4.80 17.13 -3.39
N GLN A 231 -5.52 16.02 -3.20
CA GLN A 231 -6.85 15.82 -3.77
C GLN A 231 -7.89 16.85 -3.28
N PHE A 232 -7.79 17.28 -2.01
CA PHE A 232 -8.64 18.36 -1.49
C PHE A 232 -8.38 19.67 -2.23
N ILE A 233 -7.10 20.02 -2.47
CA ILE A 233 -6.73 21.22 -3.19
C ILE A 233 -7.17 21.17 -4.65
N ASP A 234 -6.97 20.04 -5.32
CA ASP A 234 -7.47 19.81 -6.69
C ASP A 234 -9.00 20.01 -6.76
N GLY A 235 -9.73 19.44 -5.79
CA GLY A 235 -11.18 19.56 -5.71
C GLY A 235 -11.65 21.00 -5.47
N VAL A 236 -11.00 21.75 -4.59
CA VAL A 236 -11.33 23.16 -4.34
C VAL A 236 -11.01 23.99 -5.58
N TYR A 237 -9.87 23.77 -6.23
CA TYR A 237 -9.51 24.46 -7.47
C TYR A 237 -10.56 24.21 -8.56
N ASN A 238 -10.96 22.96 -8.80
CA ASN A 238 -11.97 22.61 -9.81
C ASN A 238 -13.36 23.25 -9.58
N ILE A 239 -13.67 23.69 -8.35
CA ILE A 239 -14.93 24.36 -8.02
C ILE A 239 -14.79 25.89 -8.05
N THR A 240 -13.61 26.41 -7.72
CA THR A 240 -13.41 27.84 -7.41
C THR A 240 -12.52 28.59 -8.40
N ASP A 241 -11.77 27.86 -9.24
CA ASP A 241 -10.75 28.38 -10.16
C ASP A 241 -9.71 29.30 -9.47
N MET A 242 -9.47 29.09 -8.18
CA MET A 242 -8.51 29.88 -7.40
C MET A 242 -7.07 29.52 -7.79
N GLY A 243 -6.49 30.26 -8.74
CA GLY A 243 -5.16 29.97 -9.30
C GLY A 243 -3.98 29.90 -8.32
N TRP A 244 -4.06 30.49 -7.12
CA TRP A 244 -3.00 30.37 -6.10
C TRP A 244 -2.87 28.96 -5.50
N LEU A 245 -3.91 28.13 -5.65
CA LEU A 245 -3.95 26.76 -5.18
C LEU A 245 -3.08 25.82 -6.03
N MET A 246 -2.82 26.17 -7.29
CA MET A 246 -2.18 25.31 -8.27
C MET A 246 -0.94 25.97 -8.87
N ASP A 247 0.12 25.20 -9.03
CA ASP A 247 1.22 25.52 -9.93
C ASP A 247 0.81 25.03 -11.33
N ILE A 248 0.70 25.96 -12.28
CA ILE A 248 0.27 25.70 -13.66
C ILE A 248 1.52 25.78 -14.56
N PRO A 249 2.12 24.64 -14.95
CA PRO A 249 3.27 24.63 -15.84
C PRO A 249 2.87 24.98 -17.29
N GLU A 250 3.85 25.36 -18.12
CA GLU A 250 3.63 25.59 -19.56
C GLU A 250 3.25 24.28 -20.30
N GLU A 251 3.77 23.15 -19.84
CA GLU A 251 3.43 21.81 -20.32
C GLU A 251 3.06 20.89 -19.15
N GLY A 252 1.97 20.14 -19.30
CA GLY A 252 1.47 19.17 -18.32
C GLY A 252 0.27 19.64 -17.50
N PRO A 253 -0.32 18.75 -16.69
CA PRO A 253 -1.47 19.08 -15.86
C PRO A 253 -1.08 20.03 -14.71
N PRO A 254 -2.00 20.92 -14.27
CA PRO A 254 -1.82 21.69 -13.04
C PRO A 254 -1.54 20.77 -11.85
N THR A 255 -0.67 21.20 -10.94
CA THR A 255 -0.37 20.46 -9.70
C THR A 255 -0.58 21.34 -8.47
N PRO A 256 -0.96 20.80 -7.31
CA PRO A 256 -1.12 21.60 -6.10
C PRO A 256 0.14 22.41 -5.75
N SER A 257 -0.01 23.73 -5.62
CA SER A 257 1.10 24.60 -5.24
C SER A 257 1.52 24.34 -3.79
N LYS A 258 2.76 24.68 -3.44
CA LYS A 258 3.23 24.60 -2.04
C LYS A 258 2.35 25.39 -1.08
N VAL A 259 1.85 26.55 -1.53
CA VAL A 259 0.96 27.41 -0.73
C VAL A 259 -0.41 26.75 -0.57
N GLY A 260 -0.96 26.18 -1.65
CA GLY A 260 -2.20 25.41 -1.64
C GLY A 260 -2.12 24.24 -0.66
N LEU A 261 -1.08 23.40 -0.76
CA LEU A 261 -0.86 22.26 0.12
C LEU A 261 -0.78 22.66 1.60
N ILE A 262 -0.04 23.73 1.93
CA ILE A 262 0.04 24.22 3.32
C ILE A 262 -1.32 24.74 3.80
N ALA A 263 -2.03 25.51 2.98
CA ALA A 263 -3.35 26.02 3.33
C ALA A 263 -4.37 24.90 3.55
N GLY A 264 -4.39 23.89 2.67
CA GLY A 264 -5.22 22.70 2.80
C GLY A 264 -4.89 21.91 4.06
N LEU A 265 -3.60 21.68 4.32
CA LEU A 265 -3.15 20.99 5.53
C LEU A 265 -3.57 21.75 6.80
N VAL A 266 -3.32 23.06 6.87
CA VAL A 266 -3.73 23.88 8.03
C VAL A 266 -5.23 23.83 8.24
N THR A 267 -6.01 23.88 7.15
CA THR A 267 -7.48 23.80 7.20
C THR A 267 -7.94 22.46 7.75
N ILE A 268 -7.45 21.35 7.18
CA ILE A 268 -7.81 19.99 7.61
C ILE A 268 -7.38 19.74 9.05
N MET A 269 -6.17 20.18 9.43
CA MET A 269 -5.66 20.05 10.79
C MET A 269 -6.47 20.87 11.80
N ALA A 270 -6.85 22.10 11.46
CA ALA A 270 -7.71 22.92 12.32
C ALA A 270 -9.07 22.26 12.55
N LEU A 271 -9.72 21.77 11.49
CA LEU A 271 -10.98 21.04 11.58
C LEU A 271 -10.85 19.75 12.40
N SER A 272 -9.74 19.01 12.22
CA SER A 272 -9.44 17.80 12.99
C SER A 272 -9.23 18.10 14.48
N ILE A 273 -8.50 19.16 14.82
CA ILE A 273 -8.29 19.58 16.21
C ILE A 273 -9.61 19.99 16.86
N ILE A 274 -10.45 20.77 16.17
CA ILE A 274 -11.79 21.13 16.67
C ILE A 274 -12.63 19.88 16.92
N SER A 275 -12.57 18.89 16.02
CA SER A 275 -13.26 17.61 16.20
C SER A 275 -12.73 16.83 17.40
N ALA A 276 -11.41 16.78 17.59
CA ALA A 276 -10.80 16.07 18.72
C ALA A 276 -11.14 16.71 20.07
N VAL A 277 -11.07 18.05 20.15
CA VAL A 277 -11.34 18.82 21.38
C VAL A 277 -12.81 18.84 21.75
N SER A 278 -13.73 18.75 20.78
CA SER A 278 -15.18 18.65 21.03
C SER A 278 -15.62 17.27 21.58
N GLY A 279 -14.67 16.36 21.76
CA GLY A 279 -14.86 15.04 22.34
C GLY A 279 -14.67 13.95 21.28
N VAL A 280 -13.48 13.36 21.27
CA VAL A 280 -13.02 12.33 20.31
C VAL A 280 -14.08 11.25 20.05
N GLY A 281 -14.78 10.76 21.09
CA GLY A 281 -15.81 9.73 20.92
C GLY A 281 -17.05 10.17 20.12
N ARG A 282 -17.50 11.42 20.28
CA ARG A 282 -18.65 11.96 19.53
C ARG A 282 -18.21 12.46 18.14
N GLY A 283 -17.09 13.16 18.06
CA GLY A 283 -16.54 13.72 16.83
C GLY A 283 -16.19 12.64 15.81
N VAL A 284 -15.45 11.60 16.22
CA VAL A 284 -15.07 10.48 15.34
C VAL A 284 -16.31 9.72 14.85
N LYS A 285 -17.30 9.49 15.72
CA LYS A 285 -18.53 8.80 15.33
C LYS A 285 -19.33 9.58 14.29
N TYR A 286 -19.49 10.89 14.48
CA TYR A 286 -20.21 11.74 13.52
C TYR A 286 -19.48 11.81 12.18
N LEU A 287 -18.17 12.09 12.19
CA LEU A 287 -17.37 12.16 10.98
C LEU A 287 -17.32 10.82 10.24
N SER A 288 -17.22 9.71 10.95
CA SER A 288 -17.25 8.37 10.34
C SER A 288 -18.59 8.08 9.66
N ASN A 289 -19.70 8.43 10.30
CA ASN A 289 -21.03 8.25 9.70
C ASN A 289 -21.24 9.17 8.50
N LEU A 290 -20.80 10.43 8.59
CA LEU A 290 -20.86 11.37 7.46
C LEU A 290 -20.03 10.87 6.28
N ASN A 291 -18.79 10.42 6.53
CA ASN A 291 -17.92 9.84 5.51
C ASN A 291 -18.59 8.66 4.81
N LEU A 292 -19.21 7.75 5.58
CA LEU A 292 -19.94 6.61 5.04
C LEU A 292 -21.09 7.05 4.13
N VAL A 293 -21.91 8.02 4.56
CA VAL A 293 -23.02 8.54 3.77
C VAL A 293 -22.53 9.22 2.50
N LEU A 294 -21.51 10.08 2.58
CA LEU A 294 -20.92 10.74 1.41
C LEU A 294 -20.31 9.74 0.43
N SER A 295 -19.65 8.70 0.94
CA SER A 295 -19.10 7.62 0.13
C SER A 295 -20.19 6.84 -0.62
N LEU A 296 -21.33 6.58 0.04
CA LEU A 296 -22.48 5.93 -0.59
C LEU A 296 -23.15 6.83 -1.64
N ILE A 297 -23.22 8.14 -1.40
CA ILE A 297 -23.72 9.11 -2.38
C ILE A 297 -22.81 9.15 -3.61
N LEU A 298 -21.49 9.20 -3.39
CA LEU A 298 -20.50 9.19 -4.47
C LEU A 298 -20.63 7.90 -5.30
N LEU A 299 -20.61 6.75 -4.64
CA LEU A 299 -20.76 5.45 -5.30
C LEU A 299 -22.10 5.36 -6.05
N GLY A 300 -23.19 5.80 -5.44
CA GLY A 300 -24.52 5.85 -6.06
C GLY A 300 -24.56 6.76 -7.30
N THR A 301 -23.81 7.85 -7.28
CA THR A 301 -23.70 8.76 -8.43
C THR A 301 -23.04 8.05 -9.61
N PHE A 302 -21.93 7.35 -9.42
CA PHE A 302 -21.28 6.58 -10.49
C PHE A 302 -22.10 5.36 -10.94
N VAL A 303 -22.83 4.72 -10.04
CA VAL A 303 -23.74 3.61 -10.41
C VAL A 303 -24.90 4.10 -11.28
N VAL A 304 -25.45 5.29 -11.02
CA VAL A 304 -26.62 5.80 -11.76
C VAL A 304 -26.22 6.54 -13.04
N PHE A 305 -25.15 7.34 -12.98
CA PHE A 305 -24.74 8.23 -14.06
C PHE A 305 -23.49 7.77 -14.81
N GLY A 306 -22.73 6.81 -14.26
CA GLY A 306 -21.58 6.20 -14.91
C GLY A 306 -21.93 4.95 -15.72
N SER A 307 -20.91 4.23 -16.18
CA SER A 307 -21.07 3.04 -17.02
C SER A 307 -21.26 1.77 -16.16
N PHE A 308 -22.38 1.69 -15.43
CA PHE A 308 -22.59 0.61 -14.46
C PHE A 308 -22.47 -0.81 -15.05
N LEU A 309 -23.00 -1.03 -16.26
CA LEU A 309 -22.89 -2.34 -16.90
C LEU A 309 -21.45 -2.71 -17.26
N PHE A 310 -20.66 -1.72 -17.68
CA PHE A 310 -19.23 -1.89 -17.95
C PHE A 310 -18.45 -2.15 -16.65
N ALA A 311 -18.74 -1.39 -15.59
CA ALA A 311 -18.14 -1.61 -14.27
C ALA A 311 -18.45 -3.03 -13.76
N LEU A 312 -19.70 -3.50 -13.92
CA LEU A 312 -20.12 -4.83 -13.48
C LEU A 312 -19.48 -5.95 -14.31
N SER A 313 -19.41 -5.81 -15.64
CA SER A 313 -18.73 -6.78 -16.51
C SER A 313 -17.22 -6.82 -16.25
N THR A 314 -16.61 -5.66 -16.05
CA THR A 314 -15.19 -5.51 -15.68
C THR A 314 -14.92 -6.17 -14.34
N TYR A 315 -15.75 -5.93 -13.32
CA TYR A 315 -15.64 -6.58 -12.02
C TYR A 315 -15.62 -8.11 -12.14
N GLY A 316 -16.58 -8.68 -12.87
CA GLY A 316 -16.68 -10.12 -13.04
C GLY A 316 -15.51 -10.72 -13.81
N SER A 317 -15.18 -10.12 -14.96
CA SER A 317 -14.11 -10.60 -15.84
C SER A 317 -12.71 -10.44 -15.23
N ALA A 318 -12.42 -9.28 -14.62
CA ALA A 318 -11.16 -9.04 -13.92
C ALA A 318 -10.99 -9.93 -12.69
N MET A 319 -12.08 -10.23 -11.96
CA MET A 319 -12.01 -11.16 -10.84
C MET A 319 -11.62 -12.57 -11.29
N VAL A 320 -12.20 -13.06 -12.39
CA VAL A 320 -11.84 -14.36 -12.96
C VAL A 320 -10.38 -14.35 -13.41
N ASP A 321 -9.96 -13.33 -14.15
CA ASP A 321 -8.58 -13.21 -14.63
C ASP A 321 -7.56 -13.11 -13.49
N TYR A 322 -7.87 -12.35 -12.43
CA TYR A 322 -7.06 -12.26 -11.21
C TYR A 322 -6.92 -13.61 -10.51
N ILE A 323 -7.99 -14.40 -10.41
CA ILE A 323 -7.95 -15.74 -9.80
C ILE A 323 -7.13 -16.71 -10.65
N ILE A 324 -7.25 -16.67 -11.98
CA ILE A 324 -6.46 -17.50 -12.89
C ILE A 324 -4.96 -17.19 -12.75
N ASN A 325 -4.62 -15.91 -12.67
CA ASN A 325 -3.24 -15.44 -12.56
C ASN A 325 -2.72 -15.37 -11.13
N PHE A 326 -3.49 -15.80 -10.13
CA PHE A 326 -3.22 -15.56 -8.72
C PHE A 326 -1.83 -16.03 -8.29
N PHE A 327 -1.41 -17.23 -8.71
CA PHE A 327 -0.08 -17.77 -8.38
C PHE A 327 1.05 -16.98 -9.04
N SER A 328 0.86 -16.56 -10.30
CA SER A 328 1.83 -15.72 -11.02
C SER A 328 1.99 -14.37 -10.33
N LEU A 329 0.88 -13.75 -9.92
CA LEU A 329 0.90 -12.47 -9.18
C LEU A 329 1.57 -12.61 -7.80
N SER A 330 1.42 -13.77 -7.14
CA SER A 330 2.03 -14.03 -5.83
C SER A 330 3.55 -14.25 -5.88
N PHE A 331 4.08 -14.80 -6.97
CA PHE A 331 5.48 -15.29 -7.01
C PHE A 331 6.28 -14.88 -8.25
N GLY A 332 5.67 -14.14 -9.19
CA GLY A 332 6.30 -13.58 -10.38
C GLY A 332 7.15 -12.36 -10.05
N ALA A 333 8.33 -12.61 -9.51
CA ALA A 333 9.25 -11.57 -9.05
C ALA A 333 10.33 -11.26 -10.10
N TYR A 334 10.46 -9.99 -10.47
CA TYR A 334 11.50 -9.50 -11.38
C TYR A 334 12.71 -8.96 -10.60
N GLY A 335 13.91 -9.13 -11.17
CA GLY A 335 15.16 -8.65 -10.61
C GLY A 335 15.76 -7.52 -11.44
N PRO A 336 16.65 -6.68 -10.87
CA PRO A 336 17.27 -5.60 -11.62
C PRO A 336 18.13 -6.15 -12.77
N GLN A 337 18.06 -5.51 -13.93
CA GLN A 337 18.93 -5.78 -15.07
C GLN A 337 20.21 -4.94 -14.95
N SER A 338 21.38 -5.58 -14.92
CA SER A 338 22.66 -4.86 -14.91
C SER A 338 23.00 -4.32 -16.31
N ALA A 339 23.81 -3.25 -16.35
CA ALA A 339 24.29 -2.68 -17.62
C ALA A 339 25.06 -3.73 -18.45
N ASP A 340 25.86 -4.57 -17.80
CA ASP A 340 26.62 -5.63 -18.47
C ASP A 340 25.68 -6.71 -19.06
N ALA A 341 24.65 -7.10 -18.31
CA ALA A 341 23.65 -8.06 -18.80
C ALA A 341 22.84 -7.50 -19.98
N PHE A 342 22.47 -6.21 -19.91
CA PHE A 342 21.81 -5.52 -21.02
C PHE A 342 22.71 -5.46 -22.25
N ALA A 343 23.95 -4.95 -22.11
CA ALA A 343 24.92 -4.85 -23.19
C ALA A 343 25.24 -6.21 -23.83
N ALA A 344 25.33 -7.28 -23.03
CA ALA A 344 25.56 -8.63 -23.52
C ALA A 344 24.41 -9.19 -24.36
N ALA A 345 23.17 -8.71 -24.13
CA ALA A 345 21.98 -9.12 -24.87
C ALA A 345 21.78 -8.33 -26.17
N LEU A 346 22.57 -7.29 -26.44
CA LEU A 346 22.41 -6.46 -27.63
C LEU A 346 23.03 -7.09 -28.89
N PRO A 347 22.44 -6.82 -30.08
CA PRO A 347 23.09 -7.08 -31.36
C PRO A 347 24.44 -6.36 -31.47
N GLU A 348 25.38 -6.90 -32.24
CA GLU A 348 26.74 -6.35 -32.37
C GLU A 348 26.75 -4.87 -32.78
N ALA A 349 25.82 -4.46 -33.66
CA ALA A 349 25.67 -3.08 -34.12
C ALA A 349 25.27 -2.09 -33.01
N ALA A 350 24.64 -2.56 -31.93
CA ALA A 350 24.14 -1.73 -30.83
C ALA A 350 25.00 -1.78 -29.56
N LYS A 351 25.95 -2.73 -29.46
CA LYS A 351 26.75 -2.94 -28.24
C LYS A 351 27.55 -1.70 -27.81
N SER A 352 28.13 -0.97 -28.76
CA SER A 352 28.88 0.26 -28.46
C SER A 352 28.00 1.40 -27.95
N LEU A 353 26.68 1.31 -28.16
CA LEU A 353 25.68 2.32 -27.79
C LEU A 353 24.84 1.87 -26.58
N ALA A 354 25.22 0.77 -25.91
CA ALA A 354 24.43 0.19 -24.82
C ALA A 354 24.07 1.21 -23.72
N GLY A 355 24.99 2.11 -23.36
CA GLY A 355 24.76 3.15 -22.37
C GLY A 355 23.67 4.15 -22.78
N ASP A 356 23.64 4.54 -24.05
CA ASP A 356 22.66 5.50 -24.59
C ASP A 356 21.28 4.85 -24.77
N LEU A 357 21.27 3.53 -25.03
CA LEU A 357 20.04 2.77 -25.29
C LEU A 357 19.35 2.28 -24.01
N MET A 358 20.10 1.99 -22.95
CA MET A 358 19.58 1.29 -21.77
C MET A 358 18.43 2.05 -21.10
N ALA A 359 18.60 3.35 -20.84
CA ALA A 359 17.61 4.12 -20.08
C ALA A 359 16.22 4.13 -20.77
N GLY A 360 16.20 4.29 -22.10
CA GLY A 360 14.97 4.24 -22.88
C GLY A 360 14.42 2.81 -23.01
N ALA A 361 15.29 1.81 -23.17
CA ALA A 361 14.88 0.43 -23.34
C ALA A 361 14.39 -0.22 -22.02
N THR A 362 14.88 0.17 -20.85
CA THR A 362 14.50 -0.45 -19.57
C THR A 362 13.47 0.36 -18.78
N GLY A 363 12.89 1.41 -19.39
CA GLY A 363 11.91 2.28 -18.75
C GLY A 363 10.59 1.57 -18.42
N PRO A 364 9.99 1.79 -17.22
CA PRO A 364 8.70 1.19 -16.85
C PRO A 364 7.50 1.85 -17.52
N TRP A 365 7.73 2.96 -18.23
CA TRP A 365 6.71 3.77 -18.89
C TRP A 365 7.14 3.96 -20.34
N GLY A 366 6.30 3.56 -21.29
CA GLY A 366 6.53 3.81 -22.69
C GLY A 366 6.19 2.64 -23.60
N SER A 367 6.15 2.94 -24.89
CA SER A 367 6.03 2.00 -25.98
C SER A 367 7.35 1.90 -26.75
N TYR A 368 7.44 0.93 -27.65
CA TYR A 368 8.53 0.87 -28.61
C TYR A 368 8.67 2.19 -29.40
N GLU A 369 7.56 2.80 -29.81
CA GLU A 369 7.56 4.09 -30.52
C GLU A 369 8.13 5.23 -29.66
N GLY A 370 7.75 5.28 -28.37
CA GLY A 370 8.30 6.25 -27.42
C GLY A 370 9.80 6.07 -27.20
N PHE A 371 10.27 4.82 -27.13
CA PHE A 371 11.69 4.49 -27.07
C PHE A 371 12.43 5.03 -28.30
N VAL A 372 11.97 4.70 -29.51
CA VAL A 372 12.60 5.14 -30.77
C VAL A 372 12.56 6.66 -30.92
N GLY A 373 11.42 7.30 -30.61
CA GLY A 373 11.26 8.75 -30.69
C GLY A 373 12.12 9.53 -29.70
N GLY A 374 12.55 8.89 -28.60
CA GLY A 374 13.47 9.47 -27.61
C GLY A 374 14.96 9.30 -27.95
N LEU A 375 15.31 8.53 -28.98
CA LEU A 375 16.71 8.31 -29.36
C LEU A 375 17.30 9.56 -30.03
N THR A 376 18.59 9.78 -29.79
CA THR A 376 19.36 10.88 -30.39
C THR A 376 20.73 10.39 -30.86
N GLY A 377 21.35 11.11 -31.80
CA GLY A 377 22.68 10.77 -32.31
C GLY A 377 22.74 9.40 -32.98
N ALA A 378 23.86 8.68 -32.81
CA ALA A 378 24.12 7.40 -33.45
C ALA A 378 23.11 6.30 -33.07
N ALA A 379 22.46 6.40 -31.90
CA ALA A 379 21.41 5.47 -31.50
C ALA A 379 20.15 5.59 -32.37
N ALA A 380 19.83 6.79 -32.85
CA ALA A 380 18.68 7.02 -33.72
C ALA A 380 18.90 6.58 -35.18
N GLU A 381 20.16 6.31 -35.56
CA GLU A 381 20.54 5.85 -36.91
C GLU A 381 20.53 4.33 -37.05
N LEU A 382 20.32 3.60 -35.96
CA LEU A 382 20.20 2.14 -35.98
C LEU A 382 18.98 1.71 -36.80
N ASP A 383 19.11 0.59 -37.51
CA ASP A 383 18.00 0.03 -38.28
C ASP A 383 16.90 -0.51 -37.36
N GLU A 384 15.68 -0.61 -37.90
CA GLU A 384 14.49 -1.00 -37.16
C GLU A 384 14.60 -2.41 -36.53
N GLU A 385 15.28 -3.36 -37.19
CA GLU A 385 15.47 -4.71 -36.66
C GLU A 385 16.38 -4.69 -35.43
N THR A 386 17.48 -3.94 -35.50
CA THR A 386 18.37 -3.69 -34.36
C THR A 386 17.64 -3.00 -33.22
N LEU A 387 16.86 -1.96 -33.49
CA LEU A 387 16.09 -1.23 -32.46
C LEU A 387 15.04 -2.12 -31.77
N LYS A 388 14.34 -2.97 -32.52
CA LYS A 388 13.42 -3.97 -31.94
C LYS A 388 14.14 -4.95 -31.04
N ALA A 389 15.31 -5.44 -31.46
CA ALA A 389 16.12 -6.35 -30.65
C ALA A 389 16.65 -5.67 -29.37
N VAL A 390 17.08 -4.41 -29.45
CA VAL A 390 17.49 -3.59 -28.29
C VAL A 390 16.31 -3.42 -27.32
N TYR A 391 15.13 -3.06 -27.84
CA TYR A 391 13.95 -2.92 -27.00
C TYR A 391 13.54 -4.26 -26.38
N ALA A 392 13.58 -5.37 -27.12
CA ALA A 392 13.33 -6.70 -26.55
C ALA A 392 14.33 -7.05 -25.43
N ALA A 393 15.61 -6.73 -25.61
CA ALA A 393 16.66 -6.97 -24.61
C ALA A 393 16.44 -6.20 -23.29
N GLY A 394 15.74 -5.05 -23.33
CA GLY A 394 15.40 -4.25 -22.15
C GLY A 394 14.20 -4.76 -21.34
N ASN A 395 13.49 -5.80 -21.80
CA ASN A 395 12.23 -6.25 -21.20
C ASN A 395 12.35 -6.54 -19.69
N ASP A 396 13.34 -7.32 -19.28
CA ASP A 396 13.51 -7.66 -17.85
C ASP A 396 13.72 -6.41 -16.99
N GLY A 397 14.47 -5.44 -17.51
CA GLY A 397 14.63 -4.13 -16.88
C GLY A 397 13.32 -3.36 -16.76
N ARG A 398 12.48 -3.34 -17.81
CA ARG A 398 11.15 -2.71 -17.77
C ARG A 398 10.22 -3.36 -16.75
N GLN A 399 10.17 -4.69 -16.75
CA GLN A 399 9.35 -5.48 -15.82
C GLN A 399 9.74 -5.20 -14.36
N PHE A 400 11.05 -5.22 -14.07
CA PHE A 400 11.56 -4.88 -12.76
C PHE A 400 11.24 -3.44 -12.36
N ALA A 401 11.51 -2.47 -13.25
CA ALA A 401 11.27 -1.07 -12.96
C ALA A 401 9.79 -0.80 -12.68
N TRP A 402 8.89 -1.43 -13.44
CA TRP A 402 7.45 -1.31 -13.27
C TRP A 402 7.01 -1.92 -11.94
N GLN A 403 7.48 -3.14 -11.65
CA GLN A 403 7.14 -3.85 -10.41
C GLN A 403 7.66 -3.10 -9.17
N ALA A 404 8.84 -2.49 -9.28
CA ALA A 404 9.42 -1.66 -8.23
C ALA A 404 8.61 -0.38 -7.99
N ALA A 405 8.14 0.28 -9.06
CA ALA A 405 7.40 1.54 -8.99
C ALA A 405 5.95 1.37 -8.53
N TRP A 406 5.29 0.26 -8.88
CA TRP A 406 3.91 -0.03 -8.47
C TRP A 406 3.82 -1.06 -7.36
N THR A 407 4.05 -2.34 -7.69
CA THR A 407 3.70 -3.46 -6.81
C THR A 407 4.47 -3.43 -5.51
N THR A 408 5.79 -3.22 -5.57
CA THR A 408 6.63 -3.16 -4.38
C THR A 408 6.40 -1.89 -3.57
N PHE A 409 6.09 -0.77 -4.22
CA PHE A 409 5.62 0.44 -3.53
C PHE A 409 4.36 0.13 -2.68
N TYR A 410 3.36 -0.53 -3.28
CA TYR A 410 2.16 -0.94 -2.56
C TYR A 410 2.48 -1.90 -1.41
N TRP A 411 3.29 -2.94 -1.63
CA TRP A 411 3.68 -3.86 -0.56
C TRP A 411 4.40 -3.16 0.60
N ALA A 412 5.33 -2.26 0.31
CA ALA A 412 6.00 -1.47 1.33
C ALA A 412 5.01 -0.58 2.09
N TRP A 413 4.07 0.07 1.39
CA TRP A 413 3.05 0.92 1.99
C TRP A 413 2.09 0.11 2.90
N TRP A 414 1.55 -0.99 2.39
CA TRP A 414 0.65 -1.87 3.15
C TRP A 414 1.34 -2.49 4.36
N ILE A 415 2.62 -2.88 4.25
CA ILE A 415 3.41 -3.37 5.39
C ILE A 415 3.64 -2.27 6.42
N ALA A 416 4.00 -1.05 6.00
CA ALA A 416 4.20 0.07 6.91
C ALA A 416 2.92 0.43 7.68
N PHE A 417 1.75 0.23 7.06
CA PHE A 417 0.46 0.53 7.67
C PHE A 417 -0.15 -0.65 8.47
N SER A 418 0.44 -1.84 8.36
CA SER A 418 -0.06 -3.06 8.99
C SER A 418 -0.14 -3.02 10.52
N PRO A 419 0.76 -2.34 11.27
CA PRO A 419 0.63 -2.28 12.72
C PRO A 419 -0.65 -1.57 13.16
N PHE A 420 -1.06 -0.52 12.44
CA PHE A 420 -2.29 0.22 12.74
C PHE A 420 -3.54 -0.56 12.33
N VAL A 421 -3.59 -1.04 11.08
CA VAL A 421 -4.77 -1.75 10.58
C VAL A 421 -4.92 -3.12 11.25
N GLY A 422 -3.82 -3.85 11.45
CA GLY A 422 -3.81 -5.12 12.17
C GLY A 422 -4.29 -4.97 13.62
N LEU A 423 -3.87 -3.90 14.31
CA LEU A 423 -4.37 -3.57 15.64
C LEU A 423 -5.88 -3.32 15.65
N PHE A 424 -6.38 -2.56 14.68
CA PHE A 424 -7.81 -2.30 14.51
C PHE A 424 -8.59 -3.61 14.27
N LEU A 425 -8.15 -4.42 13.30
CA LEU A 425 -8.77 -5.71 12.98
C LEU A 425 -8.78 -6.63 14.19
N ALA A 426 -7.70 -6.68 14.96
CA ALA A 426 -7.64 -7.45 16.19
C ALA A 426 -8.73 -6.99 17.17
N ARG A 427 -8.82 -5.67 17.45
CA ARG A 427 -9.78 -5.10 18.41
C ARG A 427 -11.23 -5.44 18.12
N ILE A 428 -11.62 -5.40 16.86
CA ILE A 428 -13.02 -5.65 16.48
C ILE A 428 -13.35 -7.15 16.36
N SER A 429 -12.37 -8.04 16.55
CA SER A 429 -12.50 -9.47 16.24
C SER A 429 -12.35 -10.40 17.45
N LYS A 430 -12.39 -9.86 18.67
CA LYS A 430 -12.36 -10.66 19.90
C LYS A 430 -13.51 -11.68 19.93
N GLY A 431 -13.21 -12.91 20.32
CA GLY A 431 -14.19 -14.01 20.42
C GLY A 431 -14.54 -14.68 19.08
N ARG A 432 -13.93 -14.26 17.95
CA ARG A 432 -14.09 -14.93 16.66
C ARG A 432 -13.11 -16.09 16.50
N SER A 433 -13.47 -17.08 15.69
CA SER A 433 -12.51 -18.11 15.28
C SER A 433 -11.46 -17.55 14.34
N VAL A 434 -10.26 -18.15 14.35
CA VAL A 434 -9.16 -17.80 13.43
C VAL A 434 -9.62 -17.87 11.97
N ARG A 435 -10.41 -18.86 11.59
CA ARG A 435 -10.94 -19.00 10.22
C ARG A 435 -11.90 -17.87 9.87
N GLU A 436 -12.85 -17.55 10.76
CA GLU A 436 -13.78 -16.44 10.52
C GLU A 436 -13.02 -15.13 10.37
N PHE A 437 -12.03 -14.88 11.22
CA PHE A 437 -11.16 -13.71 11.12
C PHE A 437 -10.44 -13.65 9.77
N ILE A 438 -9.76 -14.73 9.37
CA ILE A 438 -9.02 -14.76 8.11
C ILE A 438 -9.96 -14.54 6.93
N VAL A 439 -11.04 -15.32 6.84
CA VAL A 439 -11.95 -15.24 5.70
C VAL A 439 -12.67 -13.90 5.65
N GLY A 440 -13.20 -13.42 6.78
CA GLY A 440 -13.91 -12.15 6.77
C GLY A 440 -12.98 -10.96 6.57
N CYS A 441 -11.81 -10.91 7.19
CA CYS A 441 -10.89 -9.77 7.05
C CYS A 441 -10.11 -9.76 5.73
N VAL A 442 -9.94 -10.89 5.04
CA VAL A 442 -9.33 -10.90 3.69
C VAL A 442 -10.37 -10.62 2.61
N PHE A 443 -11.48 -11.37 2.61
CA PHE A 443 -12.39 -11.36 1.47
C PHE A 443 -13.35 -10.18 1.49
N ALA A 444 -13.97 -9.87 2.63
CA ALA A 444 -14.97 -8.82 2.70
C ALA A 444 -14.46 -7.46 2.21
N PRO A 445 -13.32 -6.94 2.72
CA PRO A 445 -12.85 -5.64 2.28
C PRO A 445 -12.22 -5.70 0.88
N ALA A 446 -11.62 -6.81 0.45
CA ALA A 446 -11.10 -6.95 -0.91
C ALA A 446 -12.20 -6.87 -1.98
N LEU A 447 -13.34 -7.55 -1.77
CA LEU A 447 -14.47 -7.49 -2.71
C LEU A 447 -15.07 -6.08 -2.80
N VAL A 448 -15.06 -5.35 -1.68
CA VAL A 448 -15.46 -3.94 -1.65
C VAL A 448 -14.48 -3.08 -2.43
N CYS A 449 -13.17 -3.26 -2.22
CA CYS A 449 -12.14 -2.57 -2.98
C CYS A 449 -12.27 -2.85 -4.47
N PHE A 450 -12.51 -4.10 -4.88
CA PHE A 450 -12.76 -4.46 -6.28
C PHE A 450 -13.94 -3.68 -6.86
N ALA A 451 -15.07 -3.67 -6.17
CA ALA A 451 -16.26 -2.96 -6.62
C ALA A 451 -15.99 -1.46 -6.74
N TRP A 452 -15.30 -0.89 -5.75
CA TRP A 452 -14.94 0.52 -5.73
C TRP A 452 -14.01 0.89 -6.89
N MET A 453 -12.96 0.10 -7.10
CA MET A 453 -12.00 0.29 -8.19
C MET A 453 -12.67 0.21 -9.57
N THR A 454 -13.60 -0.73 -9.76
CA THR A 454 -14.31 -0.87 -11.04
C THR A 454 -15.41 0.17 -11.26
N ILE A 455 -16.05 0.68 -10.21
CA ILE A 455 -17.16 1.64 -10.35
C ILE A 455 -16.64 3.07 -10.53
N LEU A 456 -15.53 3.43 -9.87
CA LEU A 456 -14.94 4.76 -10.01
C LEU A 456 -13.91 4.81 -11.14
N GLY A 457 -13.13 3.75 -11.34
CA GLY A 457 -12.07 3.71 -12.34
C GLY A 457 -12.48 3.15 -13.70
N GLY A 458 -13.64 2.51 -13.80
CA GLY A 458 -14.21 1.95 -15.03
C GLY A 458 -15.37 2.79 -15.52
#